data_AF-A0A7Y7AF55-F1
#
_entry.id   AF-A0A7Y7AF55-F1
#
_cell.length_a   1.000
_cell.length_b   1.000
_cell.length_c   1.000
_cell.angle_alpha   90.00
_cell.angle_beta   90.00
_cell.angle_gamma   90.00
#
_symmetry.space_group_name_H-M   'P 1'
#
loop_
_entity.id
_entity.type
_entity.pdbx_description
1 polymer ?
#
loop_
_entity_poly.entity_id
_entity_poly.type
_entity_poly.pdbx_seq_one_letter_code
_entity_poly.pdbx_strand_id
1 'polypeptide(L)'
;MTREEYIKICSVCTNRKFSPKEGIICGLTDKPANFELSCPDYEEDSNEVRLVEMKNNHDTKQSNKVVNRARIVLFVVAGLYAFVGVYEAFFMLGAHILFGTIDWIVSAIFIGLAIFSYKKAFLALILGLGVYLGLILLLAVLDPMTIVQGIIWKILIVTLLVLGIKEAKSSKPKEAKTTNGELLDQL
;
A
#
# COMPACT_ATOMS: atom_id res chain seq x y z
N MET A 1 -10.07 20.51 23.85
CA MET A 1 -9.97 19.27 23.06
C MET A 1 -10.95 19.30 21.89
N THR A 2 -10.65 18.57 20.82
CA THR A 2 -11.56 18.39 19.68
C THR A 2 -12.52 17.22 19.91
N ARG A 3 -13.64 17.17 19.17
CA ARG A 3 -14.60 16.05 19.25
C ARG A 3 -13.94 14.69 18.97
N GLU A 4 -12.94 14.65 18.09
CA GLU A 4 -12.19 13.43 17.76
C GLU A 4 -11.36 12.91 18.94
N GLU A 5 -10.75 13.81 19.71
CA GLU A 5 -10.00 13.46 20.92
C GLU A 5 -10.90 12.89 22.00
N TYR A 6 -12.10 13.48 22.20
CA TYR A 6 -13.09 12.91 23.11
C TYR A 6 -13.52 11.50 22.68
N ILE A 7 -13.75 11.29 21.39
CA ILE A 7 -14.17 9.97 20.87
C ILE A 7 -13.10 8.92 21.13
N LYS A 8 -11.81 9.24 20.98
CA LYS A 8 -10.72 8.29 21.31
C LYS A 8 -10.79 7.83 22.76
N ILE A 9 -10.95 8.75 23.70
CA ILE A 9 -11.04 8.44 25.14
C ILE A 9 -12.35 7.69 25.44
N CYS A 10 -13.49 8.22 24.99
CA CYS A 10 -14.80 7.63 25.26
C CYS A 10 -14.99 6.26 24.58
N SER A 11 -14.27 5.96 23.50
CA SER A 11 -14.39 4.68 22.78
C SER A 11 -13.97 3.46 23.60
N VAL A 12 -13.12 3.66 24.61
CA VAL A 12 -12.60 2.62 25.51
C VAL A 12 -13.12 2.77 26.94
N CYS A 13 -14.12 3.62 27.17
CA CYS A 13 -14.75 3.82 28.48
C CYS A 13 -15.85 2.78 28.71
N THR A 14 -16.01 2.30 29.95
CA THR A 14 -17.12 1.41 30.37
C THR A 14 -18.48 2.11 30.24
N ASN A 15 -18.50 3.43 30.46
CA ASN A 15 -19.69 4.28 30.39
C ASN A 15 -20.04 4.72 28.96
N ARG A 16 -19.55 4.06 27.91
CA ARG A 16 -19.85 4.44 26.52
C ARG A 16 -21.26 3.98 26.11
N LYS A 17 -21.94 4.80 25.30
CA LYS A 17 -23.21 4.45 24.66
C LYS A 17 -23.23 4.97 23.23
N PHE A 18 -23.87 4.24 22.32
CA PHE A 18 -24.00 4.63 20.92
C PHE A 18 -25.35 5.32 20.66
N SER A 19 -25.30 6.51 20.04
CA SER A 19 -26.45 7.24 19.54
C SER A 19 -26.38 7.34 18.01
N PRO A 20 -27.41 6.91 17.26
CA PRO A 20 -27.40 6.98 15.80
C PRO A 20 -27.22 8.40 15.23
N LYS A 21 -27.61 9.44 15.99
CA LYS A 21 -27.49 10.84 15.56
C LYS A 21 -26.12 11.46 15.87
N GLU A 22 -25.51 11.06 16.99
CA GLU A 22 -24.36 11.77 17.58
C GLU A 22 -23.09 10.92 17.72
N GLY A 23 -23.19 9.61 17.42
CA GLY A 23 -22.12 8.62 17.58
C GLY A 23 -21.92 8.22 19.04
N ILE A 24 -20.66 8.16 19.49
CA ILE A 24 -20.33 7.80 20.88
C ILE A 24 -20.69 8.96 21.82
N ILE A 25 -21.56 8.66 22.78
CA ILE A 25 -22.00 9.53 23.88
C ILE A 25 -21.71 8.86 25.22
N CYS A 26 -21.78 9.64 26.30
CA CYS A 26 -21.68 9.10 27.65
C CYS A 26 -23.02 8.49 28.08
N GLY A 27 -23.02 7.25 28.54
CA GLY A 27 -24.20 6.55 29.06
C GLY A 27 -24.71 7.10 30.39
N LEU A 28 -23.88 7.85 31.13
CA LEU A 28 -24.27 8.49 32.39
C LEU A 28 -25.07 9.78 32.15
N THR A 29 -24.72 10.54 31.11
CA THR A 29 -25.30 11.87 30.85
C THR A 29 -26.18 11.91 29.60
N ASP A 30 -26.19 10.83 28.81
CA ASP A 30 -26.83 10.73 27.49
C ASP A 30 -26.45 11.86 26.53
N LYS A 31 -25.27 12.45 26.72
CA LYS A 31 -24.76 13.60 25.96
C LYS A 31 -23.34 13.36 25.44
N PRO A 32 -22.94 14.08 24.38
CA PRO A 32 -21.55 14.16 23.95
C PRO A 32 -20.64 14.64 25.08
N ALA A 33 -19.41 14.15 25.10
CA ALA A 33 -18.38 14.59 26.04
C ALA A 33 -18.13 16.10 25.94
N ASN A 34 -18.09 16.77 27.10
CA ASN A 34 -17.87 18.21 27.21
C ASN A 34 -17.04 18.52 28.48
N PHE A 35 -15.76 18.14 28.48
CA PHE A 35 -14.84 18.35 29.61
C PHE A 35 -13.52 18.99 29.13
N GLU A 36 -12.88 19.84 29.94
CA GLU A 36 -11.69 20.59 29.50
C GLU A 36 -10.42 19.74 29.37
N LEU A 37 -10.17 18.82 30.32
CA LEU A 37 -8.91 18.08 30.41
C LEU A 37 -9.10 16.55 30.56
N SER A 38 -10.01 16.11 31.44
CA SER A 38 -10.36 14.70 31.61
C SER A 38 -11.79 14.52 32.12
N CYS A 39 -12.35 13.33 31.94
CA CYS A 39 -13.66 12.97 32.47
C CYS A 39 -13.51 12.43 33.91
N PRO A 40 -14.20 13.01 34.90
CA PRO A 40 -14.14 12.54 36.29
C PRO A 40 -14.67 11.12 36.49
N ASP A 41 -15.68 10.74 35.71
CA ASP A 41 -16.33 9.43 35.74
C ASP A 41 -15.75 8.44 34.72
N TYR A 42 -14.52 8.70 34.26
CA TYR A 42 -13.86 7.81 33.31
C TYR A 42 -13.45 6.52 34.02
N GLU A 43 -13.94 5.41 33.51
CA GLU A 43 -13.52 4.08 33.90
C GLU A 43 -13.16 3.30 32.63
N GLU A 44 -11.95 2.76 32.60
CA GLU A 44 -11.39 2.10 31.43
C GLU A 44 -11.97 0.69 31.26
N ASP A 45 -12.48 0.40 30.07
CA ASP A 45 -12.90 -0.94 29.67
C ASP A 45 -11.68 -1.71 29.14
N SER A 46 -11.02 -2.45 30.03
CA SER A 46 -9.81 -3.24 29.72
C SER A 46 -9.99 -4.20 28.53
N ASN A 47 -11.21 -4.68 28.25
CA ASN A 47 -11.47 -5.54 27.10
C ASN A 47 -11.44 -4.74 25.80
N GLU A 48 -12.06 -3.55 25.78
CA GLU A 48 -12.01 -2.68 24.60
C GLU A 48 -10.63 -2.14 24.32
N VAL A 49 -9.88 -1.74 25.36
CA VAL A 49 -8.49 -1.31 25.17
C VAL A 49 -7.69 -2.38 24.45
N ARG A 50 -7.82 -3.64 24.90
CA ARG A 50 -7.18 -4.79 24.24
C ARG A 50 -7.66 -4.97 22.81
N LEU A 51 -8.95 -4.82 22.52
CA LEU A 51 -9.48 -4.94 21.16
C LEU A 51 -8.96 -3.84 20.23
N VAL A 52 -8.93 -2.59 20.70
CA VAL A 52 -8.40 -1.44 19.95
C VAL A 52 -6.91 -1.63 19.69
N GLU A 53 -6.13 -2.05 20.69
CA GLU A 53 -4.71 -2.35 20.53
C GLU A 53 -4.47 -3.51 19.54
N MET A 54 -5.24 -4.58 19.63
CA MET A 54 -5.15 -5.70 18.69
C MET A 54 -5.46 -5.25 17.26
N LYS A 55 -6.50 -4.43 17.07
CA LYS A 55 -6.87 -3.87 15.76
C LYS A 55 -5.75 -2.98 15.20
N ASN A 56 -5.23 -2.05 16.01
CA ASN A 56 -4.11 -1.18 15.63
C ASN A 56 -2.85 -1.99 15.26
N ASN A 57 -2.54 -3.02 16.04
CA ASN A 57 -1.41 -3.92 15.77
C ASN A 57 -1.64 -4.76 14.50
N HIS A 58 -2.87 -5.15 14.22
CA HIS A 58 -3.21 -5.87 13.00
C HIS A 58 -3.11 -4.96 11.76
N ASP A 59 -3.65 -3.76 11.82
CA ASP A 59 -3.62 -2.78 10.72
C ASP A 59 -2.19 -2.35 10.37
N THR A 60 -1.34 -2.14 11.38
CA THR A 60 0.08 -1.84 11.17
C THR A 60 0.84 -3.01 10.57
N LYS A 61 0.64 -4.24 11.07
CA LYS A 61 1.24 -5.46 10.50
C LYS A 61 0.76 -5.69 9.06
N GLN A 62 -0.51 -5.46 8.77
CA GLN A 62 -1.09 -5.62 7.44
C GLN A 62 -0.50 -4.59 6.46
N SER A 63 -0.39 -3.33 6.86
CA SER A 63 0.27 -2.28 6.07
C SER A 63 1.71 -2.65 5.73
N ASN A 64 2.50 -3.08 6.73
CA ASN A 64 3.89 -3.49 6.53
C ASN A 64 4.03 -4.71 5.60
N LYS A 65 3.13 -5.69 5.71
CA LYS A 65 3.12 -6.86 4.80
C LYS A 65 2.94 -6.43 3.35
N VAL A 66 2.05 -5.48 3.08
CA VAL A 66 1.78 -5.01 1.72
C VAL A 66 2.96 -4.21 1.19
N VAL A 67 3.52 -3.31 1.99
CA VAL A 67 4.73 -2.55 1.60
C VAL A 67 5.86 -3.50 1.23
N ASN A 68 6.06 -4.57 2.01
CA ASN A 68 7.09 -5.58 1.73
C ASN A 68 6.79 -6.38 0.46
N ARG A 69 5.53 -6.75 0.19
CA ARG A 69 5.18 -7.43 -1.06
C ARG A 69 5.42 -6.57 -2.29
N ALA A 70 5.02 -5.30 -2.26
CA ALA A 70 5.27 -4.35 -3.33
C ALA A 70 6.77 -4.21 -3.64
N ARG A 71 7.59 -4.15 -2.59
CA ARG A 71 9.06 -4.11 -2.71
C ARG A 71 9.61 -5.38 -3.35
N ILE A 72 9.15 -6.55 -2.92
CA ILE A 72 9.57 -7.83 -3.48
C ILE A 72 9.25 -7.88 -4.98
N VAL A 73 8.05 -7.45 -5.39
CA VAL A 73 7.69 -7.40 -6.82
C VAL A 73 8.66 -6.52 -7.61
N LEU A 74 8.99 -5.32 -7.12
CA LEU A 74 9.92 -4.42 -7.80
C LEU A 74 11.35 -4.99 -7.86
N PHE A 75 11.82 -5.65 -6.81
CA PHE A 75 13.13 -6.34 -6.82
C PHE A 75 13.16 -7.55 -7.74
N VAL A 76 12.07 -8.33 -7.82
CA VAL A 76 11.97 -9.45 -8.75
C VAL A 76 12.05 -8.94 -10.18
N VAL A 77 11.33 -7.87 -10.52
CA VAL A 77 11.39 -7.25 -11.85
C VAL A 77 12.80 -6.71 -12.14
N ALA A 78 13.43 -6.01 -11.19
CA ALA A 78 14.80 -5.55 -11.36
C ALA A 78 15.80 -6.69 -11.57
N GLY A 79 15.67 -7.76 -10.77
CA GLY A 79 16.52 -8.95 -10.88
C GLY A 79 16.36 -9.66 -12.22
N LEU A 80 15.14 -9.74 -12.75
CA LEU A 80 14.89 -10.27 -14.09
C LEU A 80 15.59 -9.45 -15.16
N TYR A 81 15.49 -8.12 -15.11
CA TYR A 81 16.19 -7.23 -16.05
C TYR A 81 17.72 -7.34 -15.95
N ALA A 82 18.25 -7.38 -14.73
CA ALA A 82 19.69 -7.59 -14.53
C ALA A 82 20.14 -8.94 -15.09
N PHE A 83 19.37 -10.01 -14.86
CA PHE A 83 19.68 -11.34 -15.36
C PHE A 83 19.67 -11.39 -16.89
N VAL A 84 18.67 -10.80 -17.53
CA VAL A 84 18.59 -10.69 -18.99
C VAL A 84 19.78 -9.89 -19.53
N GLY A 85 20.08 -8.72 -18.96
CA GLY A 85 21.20 -7.90 -19.40
C GLY A 85 22.57 -8.59 -19.24
N VAL A 86 22.77 -9.39 -18.19
CA VAL A 86 23.97 -10.24 -18.03
C VAL A 86 23.97 -11.36 -19.08
N TYR A 87 22.85 -12.04 -19.28
CA TYR A 87 22.74 -13.12 -20.25
C TYR A 87 23.07 -12.65 -21.67
N GLU A 88 22.52 -11.51 -22.10
CA GLU A 88 22.81 -10.92 -23.40
C GLU A 88 24.28 -10.50 -23.54
N ALA A 89 24.89 -9.93 -22.49
CA ALA A 89 26.28 -9.50 -22.51
C ALA A 89 27.28 -10.67 -22.63
N PHE A 90 26.99 -11.83 -22.04
CA PHE A 90 27.93 -12.97 -22.01
C PHE A 90 27.65 -14.04 -23.08
N PHE A 91 26.39 -14.31 -23.42
CA PHE A 91 26.02 -15.44 -24.27
C PHE A 91 25.71 -15.05 -25.72
N MET A 92 25.29 -13.81 -26.00
CA MET A 92 25.07 -13.37 -27.38
C MET A 92 26.34 -12.78 -28.00
N LEU A 93 27.04 -13.62 -28.77
CA LEU A 93 28.13 -13.20 -29.64
C LEU A 93 27.57 -12.33 -30.77
N GLY A 94 27.63 -11.00 -30.62
CA GLY A 94 27.13 -10.02 -31.60
C GLY A 94 25.99 -9.12 -31.13
N ALA A 95 25.57 -9.20 -29.86
CA ALA A 95 24.62 -8.24 -29.32
C ALA A 95 25.20 -6.82 -29.30
N HIS A 96 24.43 -5.83 -29.75
CA HIS A 96 24.81 -4.43 -29.61
C HIS A 96 24.84 -4.07 -28.12
N ILE A 97 26.02 -3.66 -27.64
CA ILE A 97 26.32 -3.22 -26.26
C ILE A 97 25.28 -2.21 -25.70
N LEU A 98 24.62 -1.48 -26.61
CA LEU A 98 23.56 -0.52 -26.32
C LEU A 98 22.33 -1.16 -25.65
N PHE A 99 21.90 -2.35 -26.09
CA PHE A 99 20.70 -3.00 -25.53
C PHE A 99 20.94 -3.47 -24.09
N GLY A 100 22.08 -4.12 -23.84
CA GLY A 100 22.47 -4.49 -22.48
C GLY A 100 22.54 -3.27 -21.56
N THR A 101 23.15 -2.17 -22.01
CA THR A 101 23.23 -0.93 -21.19
C THR A 101 21.84 -0.42 -20.78
N ILE A 102 20.83 -0.50 -21.66
CA ILE A 102 19.46 -0.10 -21.34
C ILE A 102 18.90 -0.99 -20.22
N ASP A 103 19.05 -2.31 -20.29
CA ASP A 103 18.54 -3.22 -19.26
C ASP A 103 19.17 -3.00 -17.88
N TRP A 104 20.47 -2.68 -17.84
CA TRP A 104 21.16 -2.30 -16.61
C TRP A 104 20.61 -1.00 -16.01
N ILE A 105 20.33 0.01 -16.84
CA ILE A 105 19.71 1.26 -16.41
C ILE A 105 18.29 1.00 -15.87
N VAL A 106 17.50 0.18 -16.57
CA VAL A 106 16.13 -0.16 -16.16
C VAL A 106 16.13 -0.88 -14.83
N SER A 107 17.01 -1.87 -14.66
CA SER A 107 17.21 -2.57 -13.39
C SER A 107 17.52 -1.59 -12.25
N ALA A 108 18.44 -0.64 -12.47
CA ALA A 108 18.77 0.39 -11.48
C ALA A 108 17.57 1.29 -11.13
N ILE A 109 16.75 1.67 -12.11
CA ILE A 109 15.52 2.45 -11.88
C ILE A 109 14.54 1.65 -11.00
N PHE A 110 14.31 0.37 -11.31
CA PHE A 110 13.41 -0.49 -10.52
C PHE A 110 13.91 -0.72 -9.10
N ILE A 111 15.23 -0.86 -8.89
CA ILE A 111 15.83 -0.90 -7.54
C ILE A 111 15.57 0.42 -6.80
N GLY A 112 15.76 1.56 -7.45
CA GLY A 112 15.45 2.87 -6.90
C GLY A 112 13.99 3.00 -6.48
N LEU A 113 13.06 2.51 -7.31
CA LEU A 113 11.62 2.46 -6.99
C LEU A 113 11.31 1.50 -5.85
N ALA A 114 11.99 0.34 -5.78
CA ALA A 114 11.85 -0.63 -4.69
C ALA A 114 12.25 -0.01 -3.34
N ILE A 115 13.33 0.78 -3.32
CA ILE A 115 13.74 1.55 -2.15
C ILE A 115 12.73 2.67 -1.89
N PHE A 116 12.28 3.41 -2.90
CA PHE A 116 11.29 4.48 -2.70
C PHE A 116 9.95 3.97 -2.13
N SER A 117 9.63 2.69 -2.33
CA SER A 117 8.39 2.06 -1.85
C SER A 117 8.20 2.12 -0.32
N TYR A 118 9.23 2.40 0.49
CA TYR A 118 9.11 2.55 1.95
C TYR A 118 8.10 3.62 2.38
N LYS A 119 7.94 4.69 1.59
CA LYS A 119 7.00 5.78 1.93
C LYS A 119 5.61 5.55 1.36
N LYS A 120 5.52 5.13 0.10
CA LYS A 120 4.26 5.00 -0.66
C LYS A 120 4.33 3.84 -1.64
N ALA A 121 4.10 2.62 -1.16
CA ALA A 121 4.16 1.39 -1.96
C ALA A 121 3.27 1.44 -3.23
N PHE A 122 2.03 1.92 -3.11
CA PHE A 122 1.11 2.04 -4.24
C PHE A 122 1.62 2.99 -5.33
N LEU A 123 2.21 4.12 -4.93
CA LEU A 123 2.72 5.11 -5.87
C LEU A 123 3.98 4.58 -6.58
N ALA A 124 4.85 3.88 -5.86
CA ALA A 124 6.04 3.24 -6.44
C ALA A 124 5.67 2.17 -7.50
N LEU A 125 4.64 1.36 -7.26
CA LEU A 125 4.17 0.35 -8.22
C LEU A 125 3.55 0.97 -9.47
N ILE A 126 2.73 2.02 -9.32
CA ILE A 126 2.17 2.76 -10.47
C ILE A 126 3.29 3.40 -11.29
N LEU A 127 4.26 4.04 -10.62
CA LEU A 127 5.42 4.60 -11.30
C LEU A 127 6.21 3.52 -12.04
N GLY A 128 6.46 2.37 -11.41
CA GLY A 128 7.14 1.24 -12.06
C GLY A 128 6.41 0.75 -13.30
N LEU A 129 5.08 0.62 -13.24
CA LEU A 129 4.27 0.27 -14.40
C LEU A 129 4.33 1.36 -15.50
N GLY A 130 4.27 2.63 -15.11
CA GLY A 130 4.37 3.75 -16.05
C GLY A 130 5.72 3.82 -16.76
N VAL A 131 6.82 3.69 -16.01
CA VAL A 131 8.19 3.62 -16.56
C VAL A 131 8.33 2.45 -17.53
N TYR A 132 7.81 1.28 -17.15
CA TYR A 132 7.86 0.09 -17.98
C TYR A 132 7.09 0.24 -19.30
N LEU A 133 5.85 0.75 -19.25
CA LEU A 133 5.05 1.00 -20.45
C LEU A 133 5.69 2.07 -21.34
N GLY A 134 6.21 3.15 -20.73
CA GLY A 134 6.93 4.20 -21.45
C GLY A 134 8.17 3.66 -22.17
N LEU A 135 8.90 2.73 -21.53
CA LEU A 135 10.05 2.08 -22.13
C LEU A 135 9.66 1.17 -23.31
N ILE A 136 8.58 0.39 -23.19
CA ILE A 136 8.08 -0.41 -24.33
C ILE A 136 7.72 0.50 -25.51
N LEU A 137 7.02 1.60 -25.24
CA LEU A 137 6.64 2.57 -26.28
C LEU A 137 7.88 3.21 -26.92
N LEU A 138 8.89 3.56 -26.13
CA LEU A 138 10.14 4.12 -26.63
C LEU A 138 10.88 3.12 -27.53
N LEU A 139 11.03 1.87 -27.08
CA LEU A 139 11.70 0.82 -27.86
C LEU A 139 10.93 0.46 -29.13
N ALA A 140 9.59 0.48 -29.07
CA ALA A 140 8.72 0.26 -30.23
C ALA A 140 8.93 1.28 -31.36
N VAL A 141 9.24 2.54 -31.01
CA VAL A 141 9.54 3.59 -31.99
C VAL A 141 10.92 3.40 -32.63
N LEU A 142 11.89 2.90 -31.86
CA LEU A 142 13.25 2.66 -32.36
C LEU A 142 13.31 1.42 -33.26
N ASP A 143 12.68 0.32 -32.85
CA ASP A 143 12.59 -0.89 -33.63
C ASP A 143 11.29 -1.67 -33.30
N PRO A 144 10.30 -1.72 -34.20
CA PRO A 144 9.03 -2.40 -33.97
C PRO A 144 9.17 -3.91 -33.82
N MET A 145 10.26 -4.53 -34.30
CA MET A 145 10.51 -5.97 -34.12
C MET A 145 10.73 -6.34 -32.66
N THR A 146 11.21 -5.39 -31.84
CA THR A 146 11.41 -5.59 -30.40
C THR A 146 10.09 -5.83 -29.66
N ILE A 147 8.93 -5.42 -30.21
CA ILE A 147 7.62 -5.63 -29.59
C ILE A 147 7.26 -7.12 -29.59
N VAL A 148 7.47 -7.78 -30.73
CA VAL A 148 7.11 -9.19 -30.95
C VAL A 148 8.07 -10.10 -30.20
N GLN A 149 9.35 -9.74 -30.16
CA GLN A 149 10.35 -10.46 -29.39
C GLN A 149 10.17 -10.23 -27.88
N GLY A 150 10.26 -11.30 -27.10
CA GLY A 150 10.15 -11.23 -25.65
C GLY A 150 8.74 -10.91 -25.12
N ILE A 151 7.69 -11.04 -25.94
CA ILE A 151 6.30 -10.75 -25.51
C ILE A 151 5.88 -11.56 -24.27
N ILE A 152 6.37 -12.80 -24.13
CA ILE A 152 6.13 -13.66 -22.97
C ILE A 152 6.66 -13.00 -21.69
N TRP A 153 7.91 -12.55 -21.70
CA TRP A 153 8.53 -11.83 -20.58
C TRP A 153 7.80 -10.52 -20.30
N LYS A 154 7.34 -9.83 -21.34
CA LYS A 154 6.66 -8.57 -21.17
C LYS A 154 5.33 -8.72 -20.47
N ILE A 155 4.53 -9.73 -20.87
CA ILE A 155 3.26 -10.06 -20.23
C ILE A 155 3.50 -10.45 -18.77
N LEU A 156 4.51 -11.28 -18.50
CA LEU A 156 4.88 -11.69 -17.14
C LEU A 156 5.14 -10.48 -16.23
N ILE A 157 5.97 -9.54 -16.67
CA ILE A 157 6.31 -8.34 -15.88
C ILE A 157 5.07 -7.47 -15.62
N VAL A 158 4.22 -7.25 -16.64
CA VAL A 158 2.98 -6.50 -16.48
C VAL A 158 2.05 -7.19 -15.48
N THR A 159 1.88 -8.51 -15.58
CA THR A 159 1.05 -9.27 -14.63
C THR A 159 1.57 -9.15 -13.21
N LEU A 160 2.89 -9.29 -12.99
CA LEU A 160 3.51 -9.12 -11.66
C LEU A 160 3.25 -7.72 -11.08
N LEU A 161 3.42 -6.67 -11.88
CA LEU A 161 3.19 -5.29 -11.45
C LEU A 161 1.70 -5.04 -11.14
N VAL A 162 0.78 -5.49 -12.00
CA VAL A 162 -0.66 -5.33 -11.80
C VAL A 162 -1.15 -6.07 -10.56
N LEU A 163 -0.65 -7.28 -10.31
CA LEU A 163 -0.95 -8.03 -9.09
C LEU A 163 -0.47 -7.27 -7.85
N GLY A 164 0.76 -6.75 -7.88
CA GLY A 164 1.28 -5.90 -6.81
C GLY A 164 0.41 -4.67 -6.55
N ILE A 165 -0.07 -4.00 -7.61
CA ILE A 165 -0.96 -2.83 -7.50
C ILE A 165 -2.30 -3.21 -6.90
N LYS A 166 -2.89 -4.34 -7.31
CA LYS A 166 -4.19 -4.82 -6.80
C LYS A 166 -4.11 -5.09 -5.30
N GLU A 167 -3.05 -5.76 -4.85
CA GLU A 167 -2.80 -5.99 -3.42
C GLU A 167 -2.60 -4.67 -2.66
N ALA A 168 -1.76 -3.76 -3.18
CA ALA A 168 -1.50 -2.47 -2.57
C ALA A 168 -2.72 -1.52 -2.51
N LYS A 169 -3.64 -1.63 -3.46
CA LYS A 169 -4.90 -0.89 -3.45
C LYS A 169 -5.84 -1.44 -2.38
N SER A 170 -5.94 -2.77 -2.27
CA SER A 170 -6.83 -3.44 -1.32
C SER A 170 -6.46 -3.23 0.15
N SER A 171 -5.20 -2.87 0.39
CA SER A 171 -4.64 -2.72 1.73
C SER A 171 -4.45 -1.28 2.19
N LYS A 172 -4.76 -0.28 1.35
CA LYS A 172 -4.97 1.05 1.90
C LYS A 172 -6.03 0.87 2.98
N PRO A 173 -5.74 1.18 4.26
CA PRO A 173 -6.83 1.34 5.20
C PRO A 173 -7.75 2.33 4.51
N LYS A 174 -9.02 1.97 4.30
CA LYS A 174 -10.03 2.94 3.87
C LYS A 174 -9.76 4.16 4.74
N GLU A 175 -9.24 5.25 4.16
CA GLU A 175 -9.03 6.50 4.88
C GLU A 175 -10.30 6.69 5.68
N ALA A 176 -10.15 6.75 7.01
CA ALA A 176 -11.21 6.85 8.00
C ALA A 176 -12.57 7.14 7.34
N LYS A 177 -13.26 6.09 6.88
CA LYS A 177 -14.70 6.20 6.69
C LYS A 177 -15.16 6.27 8.12
N THR A 178 -15.33 7.49 8.59
CA THR A 178 -15.88 7.88 9.87
C THR A 178 -16.81 6.77 10.33
N THR A 179 -16.39 6.12 11.41
CA THR A 179 -17.16 5.14 12.17
C THR A 179 -18.60 5.63 12.28
N ASN A 180 -19.46 5.14 11.39
CA ASN A 180 -20.90 5.40 11.30
C ASN A 180 -21.56 4.55 10.19
N GLY A 181 -20.78 4.05 9.20
CA GLY A 181 -21.33 3.27 8.08
C GLY A 181 -21.41 1.75 8.28
N GLU A 182 -20.63 1.14 9.18
CA GLU A 182 -20.57 -0.33 9.33
C GLU A 182 -21.60 -0.90 10.33
N LEU A 183 -22.32 -0.05 11.06
CA LEU A 183 -23.40 -0.46 11.98
C LEU A 183 -24.77 -0.62 11.28
N LEU A 184 -24.87 -0.29 9.99
CA LEU A 184 -26.12 -0.39 9.21
C LEU A 184 -26.18 -1.61 8.28
N ASP A 185 -25.08 -2.36 8.12
CA ASP A 185 -25.04 -3.58 7.29
C ASP A 185 -25.31 -4.86 8.10
N GLN A 186 -25.65 -4.74 9.39
CA GLN A 186 -26.00 -5.86 10.28
C GLN A 186 -27.45 -5.81 10.81
N LEU A 187 -28.29 -4.93 10.25
CA LEU A 187 -29.76 -4.91 10.40
C LEU A 187 -30.43 -5.15 9.05
#